data_AF-I1I9Q6-F1
#
_entry.id   AF-I1I9Q6-F1
#
_cell.length_a   1.000
_cell.length_b   1.000
_cell.length_c   1.000
_cell.angle_alpha   90.00
_cell.angle_beta   90.00
_cell.angle_gamma   90.00
#
_symmetry.space_group_name_H-M   'P 1'
#
loop_
_entity.id
_entity.type
_entity.pdbx_description
1 polymer ?
#
loop_
_entity_poly.entity_id
_entity_poly.type
_entity_poly.pdbx_seq_one_letter_code
_entity_poly.pdbx_strand_id
1 'polypeptide(L)'
;MAKPTPVATAEEAAALRRRLRRLVAAVTTGGADGDAFDEAASALAALRAAELGRRKDGGGRGGAAGAGGKRTATQASVPEQFLCPISSEIMRDPVVLASGQTYDRRFIQEWLSAGNRTCPQTQQVLSNTILIANHLVRSMISQWCTENGITLPPVEDREEDLVTNNERKACGEIFDRITFSSNISEQRQAIKDLRLLTKRNSSFRAVIGEKPDTIAQMISVVADSELEHSAEVLEDTVTTILNLSIHESNKKIIGDDPTAIPFLIRALQSGTMDARSNAAAAIFSLSALDSNKAKIGESGALRPLVDLLEQGSMIAKKDAASAIFNLCMLHENKSRATKSGVIDVTLKAICDESLIDESMAILALLSSDHETVEEIGETGGVPCMLRIIKEEDQCKRNKENAVAVLFAICMYDRSKLREIAEDESLNGSLAWLAQNGTTRARRKAAGILDKLKRTMHATHYSC
;
A
#
# COMPACT_ATOMS: atom_id res chain seq x y z
N MET A 1 41.75 -34.75 -32.27
CA MET A 1 41.12 -33.79 -33.19
C MET A 1 39.62 -33.81 -32.97
N ALA A 2 39.11 -32.92 -32.13
CA ALA A 2 37.66 -32.73 -31.94
C ALA A 2 37.18 -31.65 -32.91
N LYS A 3 36.19 -31.98 -33.76
CA LYS A 3 35.60 -31.04 -34.73
C LYS A 3 35.00 -29.83 -33.99
N PRO A 4 35.16 -28.60 -34.50
CA PRO A 4 34.48 -27.43 -33.95
C PRO A 4 32.97 -27.60 -34.10
N THR A 5 32.24 -27.36 -33.02
CA THR A 5 30.78 -27.30 -32.97
C THR A 5 30.28 -26.25 -33.96
N PRO A 6 29.21 -26.53 -34.72
CA PRO A 6 28.72 -25.61 -35.74
C PRO A 6 28.23 -24.32 -35.09
N VAL A 7 28.68 -23.18 -35.60
CA VAL A 7 28.17 -21.86 -35.23
C VAL A 7 26.72 -21.79 -35.68
N ALA A 8 25.80 -21.68 -34.73
CA ALA A 8 24.38 -21.65 -35.03
C ALA A 8 24.04 -20.45 -35.93
N THR A 9 23.42 -20.72 -37.07
CA THR A 9 23.08 -19.70 -38.05
C THR A 9 22.07 -18.68 -37.49
N ALA A 10 21.98 -17.47 -38.05
CA ALA A 10 21.00 -16.47 -37.64
C ALA A 10 19.54 -16.98 -37.73
N GLU A 11 19.31 -17.96 -38.61
CA GLU A 11 18.05 -18.65 -38.79
C GLU A 11 17.74 -19.63 -37.64
N GLU A 12 18.76 -20.31 -37.09
CA GLU A 12 18.65 -21.15 -35.89
C GLU A 12 18.37 -20.33 -34.63
N ALA A 13 19.00 -19.17 -34.46
CA ALA A 13 18.70 -18.26 -33.36
C ALA A 13 17.25 -17.73 -33.43
N ALA A 14 16.77 -17.41 -34.63
CA ALA A 14 15.37 -17.03 -34.85
C ALA A 14 14.40 -18.19 -34.59
N ALA A 15 14.77 -19.42 -34.95
CA ALA A 15 13.99 -20.63 -34.65
C ALA A 15 13.91 -20.90 -33.14
N LEU A 16 15.03 -20.76 -32.42
CA LEU A 16 15.08 -20.90 -30.96
C LEU A 16 14.22 -19.83 -30.25
N ARG A 17 14.24 -18.57 -30.73
CA ARG A 17 13.40 -17.49 -30.17
C ARG A 17 11.91 -17.78 -30.37
N ARG A 18 11.52 -18.33 -31.54
CA ARG A 18 10.13 -18.75 -31.82
C ARG A 18 9.71 -19.93 -30.96
N ARG A 19 10.58 -20.92 -30.77
CA ARG A 19 10.33 -22.10 -29.92
C ARG A 19 10.16 -21.71 -28.45
N LEU A 20 11.03 -20.86 -27.93
CA LEU A 20 10.94 -20.34 -26.56
C LEU A 20 9.63 -19.58 -26.32
N ARG A 21 9.21 -18.71 -27.26
CA ARG A 21 7.93 -18.00 -27.16
C ARG A 21 6.72 -18.93 -27.11
N ARG A 22 6.75 -20.03 -27.87
CA ARG A 22 5.68 -21.05 -27.85
C ARG A 22 5.64 -21.81 -26.53
N LEU A 23 6.79 -22.24 -26.01
CA LEU A 23 6.87 -22.96 -24.73
C LEU A 23 6.44 -22.07 -23.55
N VAL A 24 6.86 -20.81 -23.53
CA VAL A 24 6.44 -19.84 -22.51
C VAL A 24 4.93 -19.59 -22.57
N ALA A 25 4.34 -19.50 -23.76
CA ALA A 25 2.88 -19.35 -23.90
C ALA A 25 2.10 -20.58 -23.40
N ALA A 26 2.63 -21.79 -23.62
CA ALA A 26 2.04 -23.04 -23.12
C ALA A 26 2.10 -23.13 -21.59
N VAL A 27 3.20 -22.70 -20.98
CA VAL A 27 3.36 -22.61 -19.52
C VAL A 27 2.38 -21.61 -18.89
N THR A 28 2.17 -20.45 -19.53
CA THR A 28 1.28 -19.41 -18.98
C THR A 28 -0.21 -19.71 -19.10
N THR A 29 -0.59 -20.69 -19.93
CA THR A 29 -2.00 -21.07 -20.14
C THR A 29 -2.43 -22.29 -19.30
N GLY A 30 -1.57 -22.74 -18.38
CA GLY A 30 -1.94 -23.70 -17.32
C GLY A 30 -2.04 -25.17 -17.76
N GLY A 31 -1.44 -25.54 -18.89
CA GLY A 31 -1.51 -26.91 -19.45
C GLY A 31 -0.17 -27.58 -19.68
N ALA A 32 0.89 -27.21 -18.96
CA ALA A 32 2.26 -27.70 -19.24
C ALA A 32 2.81 -28.57 -18.09
N ASP A 33 3.24 -29.79 -18.43
CA ASP A 33 3.98 -30.70 -17.55
C ASP A 33 5.41 -30.20 -17.29
N GLY A 34 6.06 -30.73 -16.24
CA GLY A 34 7.41 -30.31 -15.79
C GLY A 34 8.47 -30.31 -16.90
N ASP A 35 8.35 -31.18 -17.89
CA ASP A 35 9.27 -31.28 -19.03
C ASP A 35 9.29 -30.00 -19.90
N ALA A 36 8.18 -29.24 -19.96
CA ALA A 36 8.09 -28.02 -20.76
C ALA A 36 8.89 -26.85 -20.15
N PHE A 37 9.07 -26.85 -18.81
CA PHE A 37 9.88 -25.86 -18.12
C PHE A 37 11.38 -26.11 -18.35
N ASP A 38 11.81 -27.36 -18.25
CA ASP A 38 13.21 -27.75 -18.50
C ASP A 38 13.59 -27.52 -19.98
N GLU A 39 12.65 -27.78 -20.90
CA GLU A 39 12.86 -27.53 -22.32
C GLU A 39 12.95 -26.02 -22.64
N ALA A 40 12.17 -25.17 -21.97
CA ALA A 40 12.26 -23.72 -22.09
C ALA A 40 13.57 -23.17 -21.51
N ALA A 41 14.04 -23.69 -20.38
CA ALA A 41 15.31 -23.32 -19.77
C ALA A 41 16.50 -23.68 -20.68
N SER A 42 16.49 -24.89 -21.26
CA SER A 42 17.51 -25.35 -22.20
C SER A 42 17.55 -24.50 -23.49
N ALA A 43 16.38 -24.17 -24.05
CA ALA A 43 16.29 -23.30 -25.23
C ALA A 43 16.81 -21.87 -24.96
N LEU A 44 16.60 -21.33 -23.76
CA LEU A 44 17.11 -20.03 -23.34
C LEU A 44 18.64 -20.04 -23.20
N ALA A 45 19.21 -21.11 -22.64
CA ALA A 45 20.66 -21.27 -22.50
C ALA A 45 21.37 -21.36 -23.87
N ALA A 46 20.81 -22.12 -24.80
CA ALA A 46 21.33 -22.23 -26.17
C ALA A 46 21.31 -20.87 -26.92
N LEU A 47 20.27 -20.06 -26.68
CA LEU A 47 20.14 -18.73 -27.29
C LEU A 47 21.21 -17.74 -26.79
N ARG A 48 21.51 -17.78 -25.48
CA ARG A 48 22.58 -16.98 -24.88
C ARG A 48 23.95 -17.35 -25.46
N ALA A 49 24.21 -18.65 -25.67
CA ALA A 49 25.46 -19.11 -26.26
C ALA A 49 25.64 -18.62 -27.72
N ALA A 50 24.55 -18.63 -28.51
CA ALA A 50 24.58 -18.17 -29.90
C ALA A 50 24.83 -16.65 -30.05
N GLU A 51 24.35 -15.84 -29.11
CA GLU A 51 24.49 -14.37 -29.17
C GLU A 51 25.85 -13.86 -28.65
N LEU A 52 26.46 -14.56 -27.70
CA LEU A 52 27.78 -14.24 -27.18
C LEU A 52 28.91 -14.53 -28.20
N GLY A 53 28.71 -15.49 -29.11
CA GLY A 53 29.67 -15.81 -30.17
C GLY A 53 29.82 -14.73 -31.25
N ARG A 54 28.84 -13.82 -31.39
CA ARG A 54 28.77 -12.86 -32.51
C ARG A 54 29.58 -11.57 -32.31
N ARG A 55 30.18 -11.36 -31.14
CA ARG A 55 30.92 -10.12 -30.81
C ARG A 55 32.40 -10.12 -31.22
N LYS A 56 32.95 -11.21 -31.79
CA LYS A 56 34.40 -11.32 -32.03
C LYS A 56 34.94 -11.05 -33.42
N ASP A 57 34.13 -11.00 -34.49
CA ASP A 57 34.67 -10.82 -35.85
C ASP A 57 34.02 -9.68 -36.61
N GLY A 58 34.79 -8.63 -36.87
CA GLY A 58 34.40 -7.50 -37.73
C GLY A 58 35.40 -6.34 -37.74
N GLY A 59 36.65 -6.60 -38.14
CA GLY A 59 37.67 -5.56 -38.36
C GLY A 59 38.16 -5.48 -39.81
N GLY A 60 38.39 -4.23 -40.29
CA GLY A 60 39.16 -3.85 -41.50
C GLY A 60 38.33 -3.63 -42.79
N ARG A 61 38.58 -2.67 -43.71
CA ARG A 61 39.73 -1.77 -43.97
C ARG A 61 39.37 -0.75 -45.10
N GLY A 62 40.06 0.40 -45.12
CA GLY A 62 40.34 1.28 -46.30
C GLY A 62 39.56 2.61 -46.33
N GLY A 63 40.12 3.82 -46.51
CA GLY A 63 41.48 4.30 -46.80
C GLY A 63 41.57 5.85 -46.63
N ALA A 64 42.82 6.35 -46.67
CA ALA A 64 43.38 7.71 -46.52
C ALA A 64 42.60 8.90 -47.19
N ALA A 65 42.76 10.20 -46.90
CA ALA A 65 43.66 11.04 -46.10
C ALA A 65 43.00 12.44 -45.89
N GLY A 66 43.45 13.23 -44.91
CA GLY A 66 43.24 14.71 -44.92
C GLY A 66 43.01 15.38 -43.56
N ALA A 67 44.11 15.86 -42.97
CA ALA A 67 44.26 17.02 -42.08
C ALA A 67 43.16 17.42 -41.05
N GLY A 68 43.52 17.31 -39.76
CA GLY A 68 43.36 18.36 -38.76
C GLY A 68 41.95 18.73 -38.28
N GLY A 69 41.46 18.04 -37.25
CA GLY A 69 40.28 18.49 -36.49
C GLY A 69 40.01 17.59 -35.27
N LYS A 70 39.84 18.22 -34.09
CA LYS A 70 39.48 17.61 -32.80
C LYS A 70 38.46 16.47 -32.97
N ARG A 71 38.86 15.23 -32.65
CA ARG A 71 37.91 14.12 -32.45
C ARG A 71 37.28 14.26 -31.07
N THR A 72 36.03 14.72 -31.06
CA THR A 72 35.10 14.52 -29.96
C THR A 72 34.95 13.02 -29.70
N ALA A 73 35.06 12.60 -28.44
CA ALA A 73 34.72 11.26 -28.02
C ALA A 73 33.26 11.00 -28.39
N THR A 74 33.01 9.96 -29.17
CA THR A 74 31.67 9.44 -29.47
C THR A 74 30.95 9.14 -28.18
N GLN A 75 29.91 9.93 -27.85
CA GLN A 75 28.95 9.60 -26.81
C GLN A 75 28.37 8.21 -27.12
N ALA A 76 28.65 7.21 -26.28
CA ALA A 76 27.88 5.98 -26.29
C ALA A 76 26.44 6.34 -25.92
N SER A 77 25.48 6.04 -26.80
CA SER A 77 24.07 6.23 -26.50
C SER A 77 23.67 5.32 -25.32
N VAL A 78 22.91 5.86 -24.38
CA VAL A 78 22.41 5.09 -23.23
C VAL A 78 21.55 3.93 -23.75
N PRO A 79 21.81 2.67 -23.34
CA PRO A 79 20.94 1.55 -23.66
C PRO A 79 19.48 1.80 -23.22
N GLU A 80 18.50 1.57 -24.09
CA GLU A 80 17.07 1.82 -23.80
C GLU A 80 16.58 1.10 -22.54
N GLN A 81 17.14 -0.08 -22.26
CA GLN A 81 16.85 -0.88 -21.06
C GLN A 81 17.26 -0.22 -19.73
N PHE A 82 18.08 0.83 -19.77
CA PHE A 82 18.51 1.60 -18.60
C PHE A 82 17.67 2.87 -18.38
N LEU A 83 16.79 3.20 -19.34
CA LEU A 83 15.93 4.37 -19.26
C LEU A 83 14.60 4.03 -18.59
N CYS A 84 14.12 4.93 -17.74
CA CYS A 84 12.80 4.84 -17.14
C CYS A 84 11.74 5.08 -18.22
N PRO A 85 10.75 4.18 -18.41
CA PRO A 85 9.74 4.37 -19.44
C PRO A 85 8.79 5.57 -19.22
N ILE A 86 8.76 6.16 -18.01
CA ILE A 86 7.95 7.35 -17.71
C ILE A 86 8.71 8.63 -18.04
N SER A 87 9.94 8.77 -17.53
CA SER A 87 10.71 10.02 -17.66
C SER A 87 11.68 10.05 -18.83
N SER A 88 11.97 8.88 -19.43
CA SER A 88 13.04 8.68 -20.41
C SER A 88 14.44 9.05 -19.89
N GLU A 89 14.62 9.18 -18.58
CA GLU A 89 15.92 9.39 -17.92
C GLU A 89 16.53 8.06 -17.48
N ILE A 90 17.86 8.00 -17.30
CA ILE A 90 18.52 6.83 -16.68
C ILE A 90 17.89 6.53 -15.33
N MET A 91 17.51 5.27 -15.11
CA MET A 91 16.95 4.82 -13.84
C MET A 91 18.02 4.87 -12.75
N ARG A 92 17.79 5.69 -11.73
CA ARG A 92 18.63 5.82 -10.53
C ARG A 92 18.28 4.73 -9.53
N ASP A 93 16.98 4.54 -9.28
CA ASP A 93 16.46 3.45 -8.44
C ASP A 93 15.49 2.55 -9.23
N PRO A 94 15.99 1.52 -9.95
CA PRO A 94 15.14 0.64 -10.74
C PRO A 94 14.29 -0.28 -9.85
N VAL A 95 12.97 -0.24 -10.04
CA VAL A 95 11.96 -1.05 -9.36
C VAL A 95 11.04 -1.76 -10.36
N VAL A 96 10.66 -3.00 -10.04
CA VAL A 96 9.76 -3.84 -10.84
C VAL A 96 8.34 -3.70 -10.33
N LEU A 97 7.42 -3.47 -11.26
CA LEU A 97 5.98 -3.45 -11.03
C LEU A 97 5.38 -4.87 -11.23
N ALA A 98 4.16 -5.12 -10.75
CA ALA A 98 3.48 -6.41 -10.95
C ALA A 98 3.35 -6.86 -12.43
N SER A 99 3.43 -5.91 -13.38
CA SER A 99 3.47 -6.17 -14.82
C SER A 99 4.82 -6.71 -15.32
N GLY A 100 5.83 -6.82 -14.46
CA GLY A 100 7.20 -7.22 -14.79
C GLY A 100 8.05 -6.11 -15.43
N GLN A 101 7.50 -4.92 -15.64
CA GLN A 101 8.23 -3.77 -16.17
C GLN A 101 9.03 -3.06 -15.07
N THR A 102 10.22 -2.55 -15.44
CA THR A 102 11.10 -1.82 -14.52
C THR A 102 11.01 -0.32 -14.77
N TYR A 103 10.86 0.45 -13.70
CA TYR A 103 10.76 1.91 -13.70
C TYR A 103 11.75 2.49 -12.69
N ASP A 104 12.06 3.78 -12.81
CA ASP A 104 12.66 4.50 -11.71
C ASP A 104 11.61 4.76 -10.62
N ARG A 105 11.96 4.47 -9.35
CA ARG A 105 11.06 4.49 -8.19
C ARG A 105 10.28 5.79 -8.07
N ARG A 106 10.92 6.95 -8.22
CA ARG A 106 10.27 8.25 -7.96
C ARG A 106 9.08 8.48 -8.88
N PHE A 107 9.25 8.22 -10.17
CA PHE A 107 8.22 8.46 -11.16
C PHE A 107 7.08 7.44 -11.10
N ILE A 108 7.39 6.17 -10.81
CA ILE A 108 6.32 5.17 -10.67
C ILE A 108 5.56 5.35 -9.35
N GLN A 109 6.20 5.82 -8.28
CA GLN A 109 5.52 6.17 -7.05
C GLN A 109 4.57 7.37 -7.24
N GLU A 110 5.02 8.43 -7.92
CA GLU A 110 4.15 9.56 -8.30
C GLU A 110 2.97 9.11 -9.17
N TRP A 111 3.21 8.21 -10.12
CA TRP A 111 2.16 7.65 -10.97
C TRP A 111 1.10 6.90 -10.16
N LEU A 112 1.53 6.05 -9.21
CA LEU A 112 0.64 5.28 -8.35
C LEU A 112 -0.08 6.15 -7.31
N SER A 113 0.59 7.17 -6.76
CA SER A 113 0.01 8.09 -5.77
C SER A 113 -1.04 9.01 -6.39
N ALA A 114 -0.95 9.31 -7.68
CA ALA A 114 -1.99 9.97 -8.46
C ALA A 114 -3.25 9.11 -8.68
N GLY A 115 -3.30 7.88 -8.14
CA GLY A 115 -4.46 7.00 -8.18
C GLY A 115 -4.53 6.10 -9.42
N ASN A 116 -3.48 6.09 -10.25
CA ASN A 116 -3.44 5.24 -11.43
C ASN A 116 -3.17 3.78 -11.04
N ARG A 117 -4.01 2.85 -11.49
CA ARG A 117 -3.87 1.40 -11.24
C ARG A 117 -3.48 0.60 -12.47
N THR A 118 -2.91 1.28 -13.46
CA THR A 118 -2.45 0.69 -14.71
C THR A 118 -0.95 0.85 -14.84
N CYS A 119 -0.31 -0.14 -15.46
CA CYS A 119 1.08 -0.07 -15.87
C CYS A 119 1.23 1.05 -16.94
N PRO A 120 2.07 2.08 -16.72
CA PRO A 120 2.20 3.21 -17.66
C PRO A 120 2.53 2.79 -19.09
N GLN A 121 3.35 1.74 -19.25
CA GLN A 121 3.85 1.31 -20.56
C GLN A 121 2.96 0.26 -21.24
N THR A 122 2.44 -0.71 -20.48
CA THR A 122 1.66 -1.82 -21.03
C THR A 122 0.15 -1.58 -20.99
N GLN A 123 -0.28 -0.54 -20.27
CA GLN A 123 -1.69 -0.25 -19.97
C GLN A 123 -2.46 -1.38 -19.27
N GLN A 124 -1.76 -2.42 -18.81
CA GLN A 124 -2.36 -3.52 -18.05
C GLN A 124 -2.79 -3.05 -16.66
N VAL A 125 -3.96 -3.51 -16.21
CA VAL A 125 -4.43 -3.29 -14.84
C VAL A 125 -3.54 -4.09 -13.87
N LEU A 126 -3.01 -3.43 -12.86
CA LEU A 126 -2.09 -4.02 -11.91
C LEU A 126 -2.85 -4.88 -10.88
N SER A 127 -2.39 -6.11 -10.66
CA SER A 127 -2.89 -7.00 -9.61
C SER A 127 -2.56 -6.48 -8.21
N ASN A 128 -1.40 -5.83 -8.03
CA ASN A 128 -1.01 -5.12 -6.83
C ASN A 128 -0.12 -3.90 -7.18
N THR A 129 0.05 -3.00 -6.23
CA THR A 129 0.88 -1.77 -6.37
C THR A 129 2.23 -1.90 -5.66
N ILE A 130 2.70 -3.13 -5.40
CA ILE A 130 3.96 -3.37 -4.69
C ILE A 130 5.11 -3.11 -5.67
N LEU A 131 6.13 -2.37 -5.20
CA LEU A 131 7.33 -2.06 -5.97
C LEU A 131 8.51 -2.87 -5.44
N ILE A 132 9.00 -3.81 -6.25
CA ILE A 132 10.11 -4.70 -5.88
C ILE A 132 11.42 -4.11 -6.42
N ALA A 133 12.46 -3.94 -5.59
CA ALA A 133 13.73 -3.40 -6.06
C ALA A 133 14.42 -4.33 -7.09
N ASN A 134 14.88 -3.79 -8.22
CA ASN A 134 15.61 -4.53 -9.24
C ASN A 134 17.12 -4.33 -9.09
N HIS A 135 17.72 -5.03 -8.13
CA HIS A 135 19.15 -4.91 -7.83
C HIS A 135 20.04 -5.25 -9.04
N LEU A 136 19.62 -6.20 -9.89
CA LEU A 136 20.36 -6.58 -11.09
C LEU A 136 20.48 -5.42 -12.09
N VAL A 137 19.35 -4.78 -12.42
CA VAL A 137 19.33 -3.62 -13.33
C VAL A 137 20.12 -2.46 -12.71
N ARG A 138 20.02 -2.26 -11.39
CA ARG A 138 20.82 -1.25 -10.69
C ARG A 138 22.32 -1.48 -10.89
N SER A 139 22.81 -2.70 -10.66
CA SER A 139 24.22 -3.03 -10.86
C SER A 139 24.68 -2.86 -12.32
N MET A 140 23.83 -3.23 -13.29
CA MET A 140 24.14 -3.05 -14.72
C MET A 140 24.24 -1.57 -15.11
N ILE A 141 23.34 -0.74 -14.60
CA ILE A 141 23.37 0.72 -14.83
C ILE A 141 24.61 1.32 -14.18
N SER A 142 24.91 0.97 -12.92
CA SER A 142 26.10 1.45 -12.23
C SER A 142 27.39 1.11 -12.98
N GLN A 143 27.53 -0.14 -13.44
CA GLN A 143 28.68 -0.58 -14.22
C GLN A 143 28.80 0.22 -15.54
N TRP A 144 27.69 0.35 -16.28
CA TRP A 144 27.69 1.11 -17.54
C TRP A 144 28.02 2.59 -17.31
N CYS A 145 27.49 3.20 -16.26
CA CYS A 145 27.79 4.57 -15.87
C CYS A 145 29.29 4.76 -15.54
N THR A 146 29.91 3.82 -14.81
CA THR A 146 31.34 3.83 -14.52
C THR A 146 32.18 3.68 -15.79
N GLU A 147 31.82 2.77 -16.69
CA GLU A 147 32.52 2.54 -17.96
C GLU A 147 32.42 3.73 -18.92
N ASN A 148 31.35 4.55 -18.81
CA ASN A 148 31.11 5.70 -19.69
C ASN A 148 31.38 7.06 -19.01
N GLY A 149 31.94 7.07 -17.80
CA GLY A 149 32.27 8.30 -17.06
C GLY A 149 31.05 9.15 -16.69
N ILE A 150 29.87 8.55 -16.59
CA ILE A 150 28.62 9.23 -16.21
C ILE A 150 28.45 9.07 -14.70
N THR A 151 28.55 10.18 -13.98
CA THR A 151 28.24 10.21 -12.54
C THR A 151 26.75 10.49 -12.36
N LEU A 152 25.98 9.49 -11.95
CA LEU A 152 24.61 9.71 -11.52
C LEU A 152 24.62 10.42 -10.15
N PRO A 153 23.69 11.35 -9.87
CA PRO A 153 23.46 11.84 -8.53
C PRO A 153 23.27 10.64 -7.58
N PRO A 154 23.79 10.69 -6.34
CA PRO A 154 23.49 9.68 -5.35
C PRO A 154 21.97 9.48 -5.28
N VAL A 155 21.52 8.23 -5.22
CA VAL A 155 20.12 7.93 -4.95
C VAL A 155 19.87 8.49 -3.55
N GLU A 156 19.08 9.57 -3.45
CA GLU A 156 18.46 9.93 -2.18
C GLU A 156 17.59 8.71 -1.80
N ASP A 157 18.03 8.04 -0.72
CA ASP A 157 17.55 6.81 -0.07
C ASP A 157 18.05 5.44 -0.57
N ARG A 158 19.25 5.06 -0.06
CA ARG A 158 19.41 3.84 0.79
C ARG A 158 20.77 3.60 1.49
N GLU A 159 21.58 4.62 1.79
CA GLU A 159 22.56 4.47 2.89
C GLU A 159 21.92 4.62 4.28
N GLU A 160 20.68 5.10 4.37
CA GLU A 160 19.94 5.23 5.64
C GLU A 160 19.46 3.90 6.26
N ASP A 161 19.38 2.80 5.49
CA ASP A 161 18.96 1.49 6.03
C ASP A 161 20.15 0.64 6.52
N LEU A 162 21.39 1.02 6.20
CA LEU A 162 22.58 0.33 6.69
C LEU A 162 22.94 0.88 8.06
N VAL A 163 22.37 0.25 9.09
CA VAL A 163 22.75 0.47 10.48
C VAL A 163 24.26 0.33 10.61
N THR A 164 24.95 1.42 10.94
CA THR A 164 26.39 1.38 11.18
C THR A 164 26.68 0.51 12.41
N ASN A 165 27.88 -0.09 12.49
CA ASN A 165 28.26 -0.90 13.66
C ASN A 165 28.14 -0.11 14.98
N ASN A 166 28.35 1.21 14.94
CA ASN A 166 28.20 2.08 16.10
C ASN A 166 26.73 2.25 16.51
N GLU A 167 25.82 2.46 15.55
CA GLU A 167 24.38 2.54 15.81
C GLU A 167 23.83 1.20 16.32
N ARG A 168 24.28 0.09 15.71
CA ARG A 168 23.94 -1.27 16.17
C ARG A 168 24.37 -1.49 17.62
N LYS A 169 25.59 -1.08 17.97
CA LYS A 169 26.10 -1.19 19.33
C LYS A 169 25.29 -0.32 20.30
N ALA A 170 25.00 0.93 19.94
CA ALA A 170 24.19 1.83 20.77
C ALA A 170 22.76 1.28 21.00
N CYS A 171 22.12 0.74 19.97
CA CYS A 171 20.85 0.02 20.11
C CYS A 171 20.97 -1.21 21.01
N GLY A 172 22.02 -2.01 20.82
CA GLY A 172 22.31 -3.19 21.64
C GLY A 172 22.41 -2.85 23.12
N GLU A 173 23.15 -1.80 23.47
CA GLU A 173 23.28 -1.31 24.85
C GLU A 173 21.94 -0.85 25.45
N ILE A 174 21.07 -0.23 24.65
CA ILE A 174 19.73 0.16 25.09
C ILE A 174 18.85 -1.07 25.33
N PHE A 175 18.86 -2.04 24.42
CA PHE A 175 18.10 -3.28 24.57
C PHE A 175 18.56 -4.07 25.79
N ASP A 176 19.87 -4.12 26.04
CA ASP A 176 20.43 -4.80 27.20
C ASP A 176 20.02 -4.10 28.51
N ARG A 177 19.95 -2.75 28.52
CA ARG A 177 19.40 -2.01 29.67
C ARG A 177 17.92 -2.29 29.92
N ILE A 178 17.11 -2.41 28.86
CA ILE A 178 15.68 -2.76 28.99
C ILE A 178 15.53 -4.17 29.59
N THR A 179 16.35 -5.10 29.12
CA THR A 179 16.21 -6.54 29.44
C THR A 179 16.84 -6.93 30.77
N PHE A 180 18.06 -6.45 31.04
CA PHE A 180 18.93 -7.00 32.08
C PHE A 180 19.17 -6.03 33.24
N SER A 181 18.75 -4.76 33.14
CA SER A 181 18.88 -3.85 34.29
C SER A 181 17.94 -4.29 35.41
N SER A 182 18.48 -4.36 36.63
CA SER A 182 17.69 -4.59 37.85
C SER A 182 17.03 -3.31 38.38
N ASN A 183 17.24 -2.17 37.71
CA ASN A 183 16.74 -0.87 38.13
C ASN A 183 15.63 -0.38 37.19
N ILE A 184 14.41 -0.33 37.70
CA ILE A 184 13.21 0.13 36.98
C ILE A 184 13.39 1.54 36.38
N SER A 185 14.09 2.44 37.10
CA SER A 185 14.35 3.79 36.58
C SER A 185 15.30 3.78 35.37
N GLU A 186 16.26 2.85 35.32
CA GLU A 186 17.13 2.69 34.14
C GLU A 186 16.37 2.07 32.98
N GLN A 187 15.52 1.07 33.22
CA GLN A 187 14.67 0.47 32.19
C GLN A 187 13.74 1.51 31.55
N ARG A 188 13.06 2.32 32.39
CA ARG A 188 12.23 3.44 31.92
C ARG A 188 13.03 4.40 31.05
N GLN A 189 14.22 4.82 31.52
CA GLN A 189 15.05 5.74 30.77
C GLN A 189 15.50 5.12 29.44
N ALA A 190 15.81 3.82 29.41
CA ALA A 190 16.19 3.11 28.19
C ALA A 190 15.05 3.07 27.16
N ILE A 191 13.79 2.87 27.57
CA ILE A 191 12.62 2.95 26.68
C ILE A 191 12.49 4.36 26.09
N LYS A 192 12.66 5.39 26.93
CA LYS A 192 12.62 6.79 26.48
C LYS A 192 13.75 7.12 25.50
N ASP A 193 14.96 6.63 25.76
CA ASP A 193 16.10 6.78 24.86
C ASP A 193 15.82 6.12 23.50
N LEU A 194 15.26 4.90 23.52
CA LEU A 194 14.89 4.16 22.31
C LEU A 194 13.82 4.89 21.49
N ARG A 195 12.79 5.43 22.15
CA ARG A 195 11.77 6.27 21.50
C ARG A 195 12.41 7.46 20.79
N LEU A 196 13.32 8.17 21.45
CA LEU A 196 13.95 9.36 20.88
C LEU A 196 14.84 9.03 19.68
N LEU A 197 15.57 7.91 19.73
CA LEU A 197 16.41 7.46 18.61
C LEU A 197 15.57 7.03 17.40
N THR A 198 14.56 6.18 17.62
CA THR A 198 13.67 5.68 16.55
C THR A 198 12.83 6.81 15.94
N LYS A 199 12.56 7.90 16.68
CA LYS A 199 11.92 9.09 16.13
C LYS A 199 12.82 9.83 15.15
N ARG A 200 14.10 9.98 15.48
CA ARG A 200 15.04 10.86 14.75
C ARG A 200 15.69 10.19 13.53
N ASN A 201 15.83 8.87 13.54
CA ASN A 201 16.64 8.20 12.52
C ASN A 201 15.96 6.91 12.02
N SER A 202 15.83 6.81 10.70
CA SER A 202 15.26 5.67 9.97
C SER A 202 16.08 4.40 10.19
N SER A 203 17.41 4.50 10.25
CA SER A 203 18.33 3.37 10.46
C SER A 203 18.01 2.61 11.75
N PHE A 204 17.75 3.35 12.84
CA PHE A 204 17.42 2.80 14.16
C PHE A 204 16.11 2.00 14.15
N ARG A 205 15.20 2.29 13.21
CA ARG A 205 13.97 1.51 13.07
C ARG A 205 14.27 0.12 12.52
N ALA A 206 15.24 -0.03 11.62
CA ALA A 206 15.58 -1.33 11.02
C ALA A 206 16.19 -2.33 12.01
N VAL A 207 16.74 -1.86 13.15
CA VAL A 207 17.51 -2.68 14.11
C VAL A 207 16.65 -3.71 14.86
N ILE A 208 15.33 -3.52 14.98
CA ILE A 208 14.47 -4.47 15.71
C ILE A 208 14.50 -5.89 15.10
N GLY A 209 14.80 -6.01 13.80
CA GLY A 209 14.98 -7.31 13.14
C GLY A 209 16.11 -8.14 13.72
N GLU A 210 17.08 -7.52 14.40
CA GLU A 210 18.21 -8.20 15.03
C GLU A 210 17.88 -8.73 16.44
N LYS A 211 16.94 -8.08 17.15
CA LYS A 211 16.43 -8.52 18.46
C LYS A 211 14.90 -8.34 18.57
N PRO A 212 14.09 -9.21 17.93
CA PRO A 212 12.63 -9.13 17.97
C PRO A 212 12.03 -9.13 19.39
N ASP A 213 12.65 -9.89 20.30
CA ASP A 213 12.20 -10.07 21.69
C ASP A 213 12.16 -8.76 22.50
N THR A 214 12.84 -7.71 22.02
CA THR A 214 12.83 -6.38 22.63
C THR A 214 11.40 -5.84 22.78
N ILE A 215 10.48 -6.15 21.85
CA ILE A 215 9.08 -5.68 21.92
C ILE A 215 8.40 -6.25 23.16
N ALA A 216 8.42 -7.57 23.30
CA ALA A 216 7.86 -8.26 24.46
C ALA A 216 8.53 -7.82 25.77
N GLN A 217 9.85 -7.60 25.75
CA GLN A 217 10.60 -7.14 26.93
C GLN A 217 10.18 -5.73 27.36
N MET A 218 10.08 -4.76 26.43
CA MET A 218 9.56 -3.42 26.73
C MET A 218 8.15 -3.49 27.32
N ILE A 219 7.28 -4.32 26.73
CA ILE A 219 5.91 -4.50 27.22
C ILE A 219 5.91 -5.11 28.63
N SER A 220 6.80 -6.07 28.91
CA SER A 220 6.91 -6.69 30.23
C SER A 220 7.33 -5.69 31.32
N VAL A 221 8.20 -4.72 31.00
CA VAL A 221 8.58 -3.63 31.92
C VAL A 221 7.37 -2.76 32.27
N VAL A 222 6.49 -2.48 31.31
CA VAL A 222 5.25 -1.72 31.58
C VAL A 222 4.24 -2.53 32.40
N ALA A 223 4.27 -3.86 32.27
CA ALA A 223 3.40 -4.76 33.01
C ALA A 223 3.87 -5.01 34.46
N ASP A 224 5.04 -4.51 34.84
CA ASP A 224 5.50 -4.55 36.22
C ASP A 224 4.55 -3.73 37.12
N SER A 225 4.20 -4.28 38.29
CA SER A 225 3.26 -3.68 39.24
C SER A 225 3.62 -2.26 39.68
N GLU A 226 4.90 -1.89 39.68
CA GLU A 226 5.33 -0.52 40.03
C GLU A 226 5.09 0.49 38.90
N LEU A 227 5.06 0.03 37.65
CA LEU A 227 4.95 0.87 36.44
C LEU A 227 3.62 0.74 35.71
N GLU A 228 2.76 -0.20 36.10
CA GLU A 228 1.47 -0.46 35.45
C GLU A 228 0.60 0.81 35.36
N HIS A 229 0.72 1.71 36.33
CA HIS A 229 -0.01 2.98 36.42
C HIS A 229 0.75 4.18 35.84
N SER A 230 1.95 3.98 35.29
CA SER A 230 2.77 5.05 34.74
C SER A 230 2.36 5.38 33.31
N ALA A 231 1.57 6.45 33.15
CA ALA A 231 1.17 6.96 31.85
C ALA A 231 2.36 7.32 30.94
N GLU A 232 3.47 7.83 31.52
CA GLU A 232 4.67 8.19 30.75
C GLU A 232 5.32 6.97 30.10
N VAL A 233 5.52 5.88 30.85
CA VAL A 233 6.17 4.67 30.31
C VAL A 233 5.27 3.95 29.30
N LEU A 234 3.95 3.94 29.54
CA LEU A 234 2.97 3.45 28.57
C LEU A 234 3.09 4.23 27.25
N GLU A 235 3.03 5.56 27.30
CA GLU A 235 3.12 6.41 26.12
C GLU A 235 4.47 6.25 25.41
N ASP A 236 5.58 6.20 26.15
CA ASP A 236 6.90 6.02 25.58
C ASP A 236 7.02 4.67 24.84
N THR A 237 6.45 3.61 25.42
CA THR A 237 6.44 2.27 24.82
C THR A 237 5.55 2.22 23.57
N VAL A 238 4.33 2.74 23.64
CA VAL A 238 3.41 2.82 22.48
C VAL A 238 4.03 3.62 21.35
N THR A 239 4.65 4.77 21.67
CA THR A 239 5.29 5.62 20.66
C THR A 239 6.52 4.93 20.04
N THR A 240 7.26 4.15 20.82
CA THR A 240 8.37 3.35 20.30
C THR A 240 7.86 2.29 19.32
N ILE A 241 6.81 1.56 19.67
CA ILE A 241 6.17 0.58 18.76
C ILE A 241 5.67 1.27 17.48
N LEU A 242 5.03 2.44 17.60
CA LEU A 242 4.64 3.26 16.45
C LEU A 242 5.84 3.56 15.56
N ASN A 243 6.91 4.14 16.11
CA ASN A 243 8.10 4.51 15.33
C ASN A 243 8.71 3.30 14.62
N LEU A 244 8.81 2.16 15.30
CA LEU A 244 9.32 0.92 14.73
C LEU A 244 8.41 0.37 13.63
N SER A 245 7.09 0.49 13.76
CA SER A 245 6.10 0.00 12.79
C SER A 245 6.17 0.70 11.44
N ILE A 246 6.66 1.95 11.40
CA ILE A 246 6.77 2.75 10.16
C ILE A 246 7.65 1.99 9.15
N HIS A 247 8.69 1.30 9.62
CA HIS A 247 9.59 0.54 8.76
C HIS A 247 8.94 -0.78 8.27
N GLU A 248 9.03 -1.06 6.97
CA GLU A 248 8.27 -2.15 6.33
C GLU A 248 8.65 -3.55 6.84
N SER A 249 9.95 -3.82 7.04
CA SER A 249 10.41 -5.12 7.54
C SER A 249 9.89 -5.45 8.95
N ASN A 250 9.55 -4.43 9.72
CA ASN A 250 9.18 -4.59 11.13
C ASN A 250 7.71 -4.92 11.31
N LYS A 251 6.86 -4.55 10.34
CA LYS A 251 5.41 -4.74 10.45
C LYS A 251 5.05 -6.20 10.69
N LYS A 252 5.73 -7.13 9.99
CA LYS A 252 5.53 -8.56 10.20
C LYS A 252 6.04 -9.01 11.57
N ILE A 253 7.21 -8.53 12.00
CA ILE A 253 7.81 -8.87 13.30
C ILE A 253 6.88 -8.44 14.44
N ILE A 254 6.47 -7.17 14.43
CA ILE A 254 5.57 -6.60 15.44
C ILE A 254 4.19 -7.29 15.40
N GLY A 255 3.67 -7.60 14.21
CA GLY A 255 2.37 -8.26 14.07
C GLY A 255 2.40 -9.77 14.35
N ASP A 256 3.57 -10.42 14.34
CA ASP A 256 3.77 -11.80 14.75
C ASP A 256 4.06 -11.91 16.26
N ASP A 257 4.46 -10.82 16.93
CA ASP A 257 4.63 -10.78 18.38
C ASP A 257 3.27 -10.92 19.11
N PRO A 258 3.13 -11.90 20.03
CA PRO A 258 1.85 -12.20 20.67
C PRO A 258 1.41 -11.13 21.69
N THR A 259 2.31 -10.24 22.12
CA THR A 259 2.05 -9.22 23.15
C THR A 259 1.80 -7.84 22.56
N ALA A 260 2.33 -7.54 21.37
CA ALA A 260 2.28 -6.22 20.76
C ALA A 260 0.85 -5.74 20.45
N ILE A 261 0.04 -6.54 19.74
CA ILE A 261 -1.33 -6.15 19.40
C ILE A 261 -2.20 -6.00 20.65
N PRO A 262 -2.23 -6.97 21.61
CA PRO A 262 -2.96 -6.79 22.87
C PRO A 262 -2.53 -5.54 23.66
N PHE A 263 -1.23 -5.22 23.67
CA PHE A 263 -0.73 -4.04 24.36
C PHE A 263 -1.23 -2.74 23.70
N LEU A 264 -1.24 -2.65 22.37
CA LEU A 264 -1.78 -1.49 21.65
C LEU A 264 -3.30 -1.33 21.90
N ILE A 265 -4.03 -2.44 21.97
CA ILE A 265 -5.46 -2.43 22.31
C ILE A 265 -5.69 -1.92 23.74
N ARG A 266 -4.88 -2.38 24.71
CA ARG A 266 -4.93 -1.85 26.09
C ARG A 266 -4.67 -0.35 26.11
N ALA A 267 -3.66 0.13 25.38
CA ALA A 267 -3.37 1.55 25.28
C ALA A 267 -4.52 2.36 24.65
N LEU A 268 -5.24 1.80 23.66
CA LEU A 268 -6.45 2.42 23.10
C LEU A 268 -7.58 2.55 24.13
N GLN A 269 -7.68 1.63 25.08
CA GLN A 269 -8.77 1.59 26.07
C GLN A 269 -8.49 2.50 27.27
N SER A 270 -7.28 2.49 27.81
CA SER A 270 -6.95 3.13 29.09
C SER A 270 -5.80 4.15 29.05
N GLY A 271 -5.21 4.40 27.88
CA GLY A 271 -4.11 5.35 27.74
C GLY A 271 -4.53 6.82 27.82
N THR A 272 -3.54 7.71 27.94
CA THR A 272 -3.71 9.15 27.70
C THR A 272 -4.21 9.40 26.27
N MET A 273 -4.75 10.58 25.99
CA MET A 273 -5.19 10.88 24.62
C MET A 273 -4.06 10.75 23.59
N ASP A 274 -2.83 11.12 23.96
CA ASP A 274 -1.65 10.96 23.10
C ASP A 274 -1.27 9.48 22.93
N ALA A 275 -1.31 8.68 24.00
CA ALA A 275 -1.08 7.24 23.90
C ALA A 275 -2.15 6.53 23.04
N ARG A 276 -3.43 6.92 23.16
CA ARG A 276 -4.53 6.40 22.34
C ARG A 276 -4.35 6.77 20.87
N SER A 277 -3.98 8.02 20.57
CA SER A 277 -3.66 8.49 19.20
C SER A 277 -2.50 7.68 18.61
N ASN A 278 -1.41 7.55 19.36
CA ASN A 278 -0.22 6.82 18.91
C ASN A 278 -0.50 5.32 18.73
N ALA A 279 -1.35 4.72 19.57
CA ALA A 279 -1.77 3.33 19.42
C ALA A 279 -2.61 3.12 18.14
N ALA A 280 -3.55 4.04 17.85
CA ALA A 280 -4.31 4.02 16.61
C ALA A 280 -3.41 4.17 15.38
N ALA A 281 -2.45 5.11 15.41
CA ALA A 281 -1.47 5.29 14.34
C ALA A 281 -0.57 4.05 14.15
N ALA A 282 -0.18 3.37 15.24
CA ALA A 282 0.62 2.15 15.18
C ALA A 282 -0.19 1.02 14.51
N ILE A 283 -1.46 0.86 14.90
CA ILE A 283 -2.38 -0.10 14.28
C ILE A 283 -2.58 0.20 12.79
N PHE A 284 -2.77 1.47 12.43
CA PHE A 284 -2.85 1.89 11.03
C PHE A 284 -1.60 1.48 10.25
N SER A 285 -0.41 1.78 10.77
CA SER A 285 0.86 1.41 10.15
C SER A 285 1.02 -0.11 9.99
N LEU A 286 0.77 -0.89 11.05
CA LEU A 286 0.85 -2.35 11.03
C LEU A 286 -0.15 -2.99 10.07
N SER A 287 -1.34 -2.39 9.93
CA SER A 287 -2.39 -2.87 9.04
C SER A 287 -2.08 -2.71 7.55
N ALA A 288 -0.97 -2.08 7.18
CA ALA A 288 -0.50 -2.08 5.78
C ALA A 288 -0.31 -3.52 5.24
N LEU A 289 0.07 -4.47 6.09
CA LEU A 289 0.15 -5.90 5.75
C LEU A 289 -1.20 -6.60 5.97
N ASP A 290 -1.71 -7.33 4.96
CA ASP A 290 -2.99 -8.05 5.05
C ASP A 290 -3.01 -9.10 6.17
N SER A 291 -1.90 -9.80 6.38
CA SER A 291 -1.76 -10.76 7.49
C SER A 291 -1.95 -10.12 8.86
N ASN A 292 -1.53 -8.86 9.03
CA ASN A 292 -1.75 -8.11 10.26
C ASN A 292 -3.20 -7.62 10.37
N LYS A 293 -3.85 -7.24 9.27
CA LYS A 293 -5.27 -6.82 9.28
C LYS A 293 -6.16 -7.89 9.92
N ALA A 294 -5.95 -9.16 9.55
CA ALA A 294 -6.71 -10.28 10.08
C ALA A 294 -6.51 -10.43 11.59
N LYS A 295 -5.25 -10.51 12.04
CA LYS A 295 -4.89 -10.66 13.45
C LYS A 295 -5.40 -9.52 14.33
N ILE A 296 -5.23 -8.28 13.87
CA ILE A 296 -5.67 -7.08 14.60
C ILE A 296 -7.20 -7.09 14.74
N GLY A 297 -7.92 -7.45 13.67
CA GLY A 297 -9.37 -7.60 13.71
C GLY A 297 -9.84 -8.70 14.65
N GLU A 298 -9.18 -9.86 14.63
CA GLU A 298 -9.47 -11.01 15.52
C GLU A 298 -9.18 -10.72 16.99
N SER A 299 -8.22 -9.84 17.26
CA SER A 299 -7.86 -9.41 18.62
C SER A 299 -8.86 -8.43 19.23
N GLY A 300 -9.91 -8.02 18.49
CA GLY A 300 -10.94 -7.13 19.00
C GLY A 300 -10.58 -5.64 18.96
N ALA A 301 -9.60 -5.23 18.15
CA ALA A 301 -9.14 -3.84 18.10
C ALA A 301 -10.20 -2.85 17.59
N LEU A 302 -11.19 -3.31 16.83
CA LEU A 302 -12.18 -2.44 16.18
C LEU A 302 -13.06 -1.70 17.19
N ARG A 303 -13.47 -2.32 18.30
CA ARG A 303 -14.31 -1.63 19.28
C ARG A 303 -13.59 -0.45 19.96
N PRO A 304 -12.38 -0.62 20.53
CA PRO A 304 -11.64 0.51 21.09
C PRO A 304 -11.30 1.62 20.08
N LEU A 305 -11.10 1.27 18.80
CA LEU A 305 -10.93 2.26 17.74
C LEU A 305 -12.22 3.05 17.47
N VAL A 306 -13.37 2.39 17.46
CA VAL A 306 -14.69 3.04 17.32
C VAL A 306 -14.96 3.96 18.52
N ASP A 307 -14.65 3.51 19.75
CA ASP A 307 -14.78 4.35 20.94
C ASP A 307 -13.87 5.59 20.86
N LEU A 308 -12.65 5.45 20.31
CA LEU A 308 -11.73 6.57 20.07
C LEU A 308 -12.24 7.53 18.99
N LEU A 309 -12.86 7.02 17.93
CA LEU A 309 -13.50 7.83 16.88
C LEU A 309 -14.65 8.67 17.43
N GLU A 310 -15.42 8.13 18.39
CA GLU A 310 -16.53 8.86 19.02
C GLU A 310 -16.03 9.93 20.01
N GLN A 311 -15.11 9.56 20.90
CA GLN A 311 -14.80 10.35 22.11
C GLN A 311 -13.43 11.05 22.08
N GLY A 312 -12.61 10.81 21.07
CA GLY A 312 -11.24 11.31 21.00
C GLY A 312 -11.11 12.80 20.68
N SER A 313 -9.88 13.31 20.77
CA SER A 313 -9.50 14.60 20.19
C SER A 313 -9.54 14.52 18.67
N MET A 314 -9.63 15.65 17.96
CA MET A 314 -9.70 15.64 16.49
C MET A 314 -8.54 14.89 15.81
N ILE A 315 -7.35 14.93 16.40
CA ILE A 315 -6.18 14.18 15.91
C ILE A 315 -6.41 12.68 16.12
N ALA A 316 -6.75 12.28 17.35
CA ALA A 316 -6.96 10.87 17.70
C ALA A 316 -8.14 10.24 16.93
N LYS A 317 -9.20 11.01 16.67
CA LYS A 317 -10.32 10.55 15.85
C LYS A 317 -9.89 10.30 14.39
N LYS A 318 -9.03 11.15 13.81
CA LYS A 318 -8.49 10.94 12.46
C LYS A 318 -7.57 9.71 12.39
N ASP A 319 -6.74 9.51 13.41
CA ASP A 319 -5.90 8.31 13.51
C ASP A 319 -6.77 7.05 13.63
N ALA A 320 -7.81 7.09 14.46
CA ALA A 320 -8.77 6.00 14.60
C ALA A 320 -9.50 5.70 13.29
N ALA A 321 -9.99 6.73 12.59
CA ALA A 321 -10.66 6.58 11.32
C ALA A 321 -9.75 5.94 10.25
N SER A 322 -8.49 6.38 10.19
CA SER A 322 -7.49 5.84 9.27
C SER A 322 -7.21 4.36 9.54
N ALA A 323 -7.06 4.00 10.82
CA ALA A 323 -6.89 2.61 11.25
C ALA A 323 -8.11 1.74 10.90
N ILE A 324 -9.32 2.19 11.22
CA ILE A 324 -10.58 1.48 10.90
C ILE A 324 -10.69 1.27 9.39
N PHE A 325 -10.48 2.33 8.60
CA PHE A 325 -10.57 2.26 7.14
C PHE A 325 -9.59 1.21 6.59
N ASN A 326 -8.33 1.24 7.01
CA ASN A 326 -7.33 0.32 6.48
C ASN A 326 -7.56 -1.14 6.93
N LEU A 327 -8.04 -1.35 8.17
CA LEU A 327 -8.44 -2.68 8.65
C LEU A 327 -9.63 -3.25 7.86
N CYS A 328 -10.62 -2.42 7.51
CA CYS A 328 -11.82 -2.81 6.78
C CYS A 328 -11.60 -3.00 5.28
N MET A 329 -10.39 -2.75 4.76
CA MET A 329 -9.99 -3.20 3.43
C MET A 329 -10.01 -4.73 3.35
N LEU A 330 -9.81 -5.43 4.48
CA LEU A 330 -10.07 -6.86 4.63
C LEU A 330 -11.57 -7.09 4.86
N HIS A 331 -12.18 -7.98 4.07
CA HIS A 331 -13.64 -8.18 4.07
C HIS A 331 -14.19 -8.65 5.42
N GLU A 332 -13.51 -9.57 6.08
CA GLU A 332 -13.88 -10.14 7.38
C GLU A 332 -13.98 -9.07 8.47
N ASN A 333 -13.19 -8.00 8.36
CA ASN A 333 -13.20 -6.90 9.31
C ASN A 333 -14.39 -5.97 9.14
N LYS A 334 -15.09 -5.98 8.00
CA LYS A 334 -16.28 -5.14 7.78
C LYS A 334 -17.40 -5.53 8.73
N SER A 335 -17.77 -6.82 8.75
CA SER A 335 -18.77 -7.37 9.69
C SER A 335 -18.36 -7.11 11.16
N ARG A 336 -17.08 -7.27 11.49
CA ARG A 336 -16.56 -7.00 12.85
C ARG A 336 -16.70 -5.50 13.21
N ALA A 337 -16.46 -4.60 12.26
CA ALA A 337 -16.57 -3.15 12.48
C ALA A 337 -18.04 -2.74 12.66
N THR A 338 -18.95 -3.31 11.86
CA THR A 338 -20.40 -3.13 11.98
C THR A 338 -20.88 -3.55 13.36
N LYS A 339 -20.53 -4.76 13.81
CA LYS A 339 -20.82 -5.25 15.17
C LYS A 339 -20.19 -4.42 16.29
N SER A 340 -19.13 -3.68 15.99
CA SER A 340 -18.49 -2.78 16.94
C SER A 340 -19.21 -1.42 17.08
N GLY A 341 -20.21 -1.14 16.24
CA GLY A 341 -21.00 0.11 16.27
C GLY A 341 -20.43 1.24 15.41
N VAL A 342 -19.60 0.92 14.39
CA VAL A 342 -18.97 1.96 13.55
C VAL A 342 -20.01 2.78 12.75
N ILE A 343 -21.16 2.19 12.43
CA ILE A 343 -22.21 2.84 11.62
C ILE A 343 -22.85 4.00 12.38
N ASP A 344 -23.31 3.77 13.61
CA ASP A 344 -23.86 4.83 14.46
C ASP A 344 -22.86 5.98 14.65
N VAL A 345 -21.60 5.65 14.98
CA VAL A 345 -20.57 6.65 15.26
C VAL A 345 -20.25 7.49 14.03
N THR A 346 -20.13 6.87 12.86
CA THR A 346 -19.83 7.60 11.61
C THR A 346 -21.01 8.44 11.13
N LEU A 347 -22.24 7.93 11.21
CA LEU A 347 -23.44 8.70 10.87
C LEU A 347 -23.62 9.90 11.81
N LYS A 348 -23.45 9.70 13.12
CA LYS A 348 -23.46 10.76 14.12
C LYS A 348 -22.39 11.81 13.85
N ALA A 349 -21.16 11.40 13.58
CA ALA A 349 -20.07 12.32 13.25
C ALA A 349 -20.41 13.19 12.02
N ILE A 350 -20.99 12.60 10.97
CA ILE A 350 -21.44 13.34 9.78
C ILE A 350 -22.57 14.33 10.12
N CYS A 351 -23.52 13.95 10.99
CA CYS A 351 -24.60 14.83 11.47
C CYS A 351 -24.10 15.97 12.36
N ASP A 352 -23.08 15.72 13.16
CA ASP A 352 -22.42 16.72 14.02
C ASP A 352 -21.40 17.59 13.24
N GLU A 353 -21.35 17.45 11.91
CA GLU A 353 -20.40 18.12 11.01
C GLU A 353 -18.92 17.89 11.39
N SER A 354 -18.63 16.76 12.03
CA SER A 354 -17.30 16.36 12.47
C SER A 354 -16.80 15.17 11.64
N LEU A 355 -15.56 15.24 11.13
CA LEU A 355 -14.94 14.13 10.38
C LEU A 355 -15.79 13.61 9.22
N ILE A 356 -16.45 14.52 8.51
CA ILE A 356 -17.34 14.16 7.39
C ILE A 356 -16.56 13.33 6.36
N ASP A 357 -15.38 13.80 5.95
CA ASP A 357 -14.54 13.15 4.95
C ASP A 357 -14.17 11.71 5.33
N GLU A 358 -13.67 11.53 6.55
CA GLU A 358 -13.24 10.23 7.06
C GLU A 358 -14.43 9.28 7.25
N SER A 359 -15.53 9.77 7.84
CA SER A 359 -16.74 8.98 8.09
C SER A 359 -17.40 8.55 6.78
N MET A 360 -17.46 9.44 5.79
CA MET A 360 -17.98 9.13 4.45
C MET A 360 -17.11 8.07 3.74
N ALA A 361 -15.79 8.13 3.89
CA ALA A 361 -14.89 7.12 3.34
C ALA A 361 -15.11 5.74 3.98
N ILE A 362 -15.26 5.69 5.31
CA ILE A 362 -15.55 4.45 6.05
C ILE A 362 -16.90 3.87 5.60
N LEU A 363 -17.97 4.65 5.60
CA LEU A 363 -19.30 4.17 5.17
C LEU A 363 -19.30 3.68 3.72
N ALA A 364 -18.62 4.38 2.81
CA ALA A 364 -18.50 3.95 1.42
C ALA A 364 -17.72 2.63 1.28
N LEU A 365 -16.66 2.42 2.05
CA LEU A 365 -15.90 1.17 2.08
C LEU A 365 -16.77 0.01 2.60
N LEU A 366 -17.47 0.25 3.71
CA LEU A 366 -18.30 -0.73 4.38
C LEU A 366 -19.55 -1.09 3.56
N SER A 367 -20.08 -0.18 2.74
CA SER A 367 -21.24 -0.41 1.86
C SER A 367 -21.05 -1.48 0.76
N SER A 368 -19.86 -2.10 0.70
CA SER A 368 -19.60 -3.27 -0.14
C SER A 368 -19.98 -4.60 0.52
N ASP A 369 -20.34 -4.59 1.81
CA ASP A 369 -20.75 -5.75 2.60
C ASP A 369 -22.26 -5.73 2.88
N HIS A 370 -22.93 -6.88 2.78
CA HIS A 370 -24.40 -6.97 2.86
C HIS A 370 -24.95 -6.61 4.24
N GLU A 371 -24.45 -7.26 5.29
CA GLU A 371 -24.85 -7.03 6.69
C GLU A 371 -24.70 -5.54 7.03
N THR A 372 -23.62 -4.93 6.55
CA THR A 372 -23.35 -3.52 6.81
C THR A 372 -24.30 -2.58 6.06
N VAL A 373 -24.70 -2.89 4.84
CA VAL A 373 -25.62 -2.03 4.08
C VAL A 373 -27.02 -2.03 4.68
N GLU A 374 -27.47 -3.18 5.17
CA GLU A 374 -28.72 -3.31 5.92
C GLU A 374 -28.72 -2.40 7.15
N GLU A 375 -27.69 -2.51 8.00
CA GLU A 375 -27.49 -1.65 9.17
C GLU A 375 -27.50 -0.16 8.80
N ILE A 376 -26.72 0.26 7.78
CA ILE A 376 -26.71 1.66 7.33
C ILE A 376 -28.12 2.14 6.94
N GLY A 377 -28.92 1.28 6.30
CA GLY A 377 -30.29 1.59 5.92
C GLY A 377 -31.25 1.75 7.10
N GLU A 378 -31.02 1.01 8.19
CA GLU A 378 -31.84 1.03 9.41
C GLU A 378 -31.47 2.19 10.34
N THR A 379 -30.19 2.55 10.43
CA THR A 379 -29.66 3.62 11.30
C THR A 379 -29.80 5.04 10.70
N GLY A 380 -30.67 5.22 9.70
CA GLY A 380 -30.89 6.54 9.09
C GLY A 380 -29.79 6.98 8.13
N GLY A 381 -29.08 6.06 7.48
CA GLY A 381 -28.07 6.37 6.47
C GLY A 381 -28.64 7.04 5.22
N VAL A 382 -29.85 6.66 4.77
CA VAL A 382 -30.49 7.27 3.58
C VAL A 382 -30.66 8.78 3.70
N PRO A 383 -31.32 9.34 4.73
CA PRO A 383 -31.48 10.79 4.85
C PRO A 383 -30.14 11.50 5.04
N CYS A 384 -29.19 10.87 5.74
CA CYS A 384 -27.83 11.40 5.91
C CYS A 384 -27.09 11.54 4.57
N MET A 385 -27.09 10.51 3.71
CA MET A 385 -26.44 10.57 2.41
C MET A 385 -27.11 11.58 1.47
N LEU A 386 -28.44 11.67 1.48
CA LEU A 386 -29.18 12.65 0.68
C LEU A 386 -28.84 14.09 1.10
N ARG A 387 -28.69 14.34 2.40
CA ARG A 387 -28.22 15.65 2.91
C ARG A 387 -26.84 16.01 2.34
N ILE A 388 -25.86 15.09 2.41
CA ILE A 388 -24.51 15.32 1.87
C ILE A 388 -24.50 15.60 0.36
N ILE A 389 -25.39 14.97 -0.41
CA ILE A 389 -25.51 15.23 -1.85
C ILE A 389 -26.03 16.66 -2.11
N LYS A 390 -27.00 17.11 -1.31
CA LYS A 390 -27.67 18.41 -1.45
C LYS A 390 -26.80 19.59 -1.04
N GLU A 391 -25.97 19.45 -0.02
CA GLU A 391 -25.10 20.53 0.47
C GLU A 391 -24.12 21.01 -0.61
N GLU A 392 -24.12 22.32 -0.91
CA GLU A 392 -23.29 22.90 -1.97
C GLU A 392 -21.80 22.88 -1.62
N ASP A 393 -21.47 23.10 -0.35
CA ASP A 393 -20.08 23.19 0.15
C ASP A 393 -19.38 21.83 0.25
N GLN A 394 -20.11 20.71 0.10
CA GLN A 394 -19.54 19.38 0.16
C GLN A 394 -18.67 19.06 -1.05
N CYS A 395 -17.48 18.51 -0.79
CA CYS A 395 -16.55 18.18 -1.84
C CYS A 395 -17.09 17.07 -2.77
N LYS A 396 -16.62 17.05 -4.03
CA LYS A 396 -17.04 16.06 -5.03
C LYS A 396 -16.83 14.61 -4.56
N ARG A 397 -15.80 14.36 -3.73
CA ARG A 397 -15.50 13.04 -3.16
C ARG A 397 -16.57 12.60 -2.16
N ASN A 398 -17.05 13.48 -1.29
CA ASN A 398 -18.09 13.14 -0.31
C ASN A 398 -19.42 12.87 -1.02
N LYS A 399 -19.78 13.67 -2.04
CA LYS A 399 -20.97 13.40 -2.86
C LYS A 399 -20.86 12.07 -3.62
N GLU A 400 -19.66 11.72 -4.11
CA GLU A 400 -19.40 10.42 -4.72
C GLU A 400 -19.54 9.26 -3.72
N ASN A 401 -19.01 9.41 -2.52
CA ASN A 401 -19.15 8.42 -1.45
C ASN A 401 -20.62 8.27 -1.04
N ALA A 402 -21.36 9.36 -0.89
CA ALA A 402 -22.76 9.36 -0.51
C ALA A 402 -23.63 8.59 -1.52
N VAL A 403 -23.48 8.88 -2.80
CA VAL A 403 -24.22 8.14 -3.84
C VAL A 403 -23.72 6.69 -3.98
N ALA A 404 -22.47 6.39 -3.60
CA ALA A 404 -21.99 5.01 -3.53
C ALA A 404 -22.73 4.19 -2.46
N VAL A 405 -22.90 4.76 -1.27
CA VAL A 405 -23.66 4.16 -0.17
C VAL A 405 -25.14 4.03 -0.55
N LEU A 406 -25.78 5.10 -1.05
CA LEU A 406 -27.19 5.05 -1.49
C LEU A 406 -27.41 4.00 -2.58
N PHE A 407 -26.50 3.91 -3.55
CA PHE A 407 -26.60 2.91 -4.61
C PHE A 407 -26.56 1.49 -4.02
N ALA A 408 -25.68 1.24 -3.04
CA ALA A 408 -25.62 -0.05 -2.37
C ALA A 408 -26.95 -0.35 -1.66
N ILE A 409 -27.44 0.57 -0.82
CA ILE A 409 -28.73 0.43 -0.11
C ILE A 409 -29.87 0.11 -1.08
N CYS A 410 -29.99 0.88 -2.17
CA CYS A 410 -30.99 0.68 -3.21
C CYS A 410 -30.94 -0.71 -3.86
N MET A 411 -29.75 -1.32 -3.93
CA MET A 411 -29.58 -2.64 -4.52
C MET A 411 -30.08 -3.76 -3.62
N TYR A 412 -29.98 -3.59 -2.30
CA TYR A 412 -30.39 -4.58 -1.31
C TYR A 412 -31.82 -4.36 -0.80
N ASP A 413 -32.14 -3.17 -0.31
CA ASP A 413 -33.45 -2.85 0.26
C ASP A 413 -34.28 -1.94 -0.67
N ARG A 414 -35.31 -2.53 -1.28
CA ARG A 414 -36.25 -1.79 -2.15
C ARG A 414 -37.17 -0.85 -1.37
N SER A 415 -37.40 -1.09 -0.08
CA SER A 415 -38.28 -0.25 0.73
C SER A 415 -37.75 1.19 0.85
N LYS A 416 -36.42 1.34 0.85
CA LYS A 416 -35.71 2.62 0.89
C LYS A 416 -35.77 3.41 -0.42
N LEU A 417 -36.16 2.77 -1.54
CA LEU A 417 -36.33 3.47 -2.81
C LEU A 417 -37.45 4.53 -2.75
N ARG A 418 -38.48 4.32 -1.92
CA ARG A 418 -39.58 5.28 -1.77
C ARG A 418 -39.09 6.61 -1.20
N GLU A 419 -38.31 6.58 -0.12
CA GLU A 419 -37.73 7.77 0.50
C GLU A 419 -36.82 8.52 -0.48
N ILE A 420 -36.03 7.79 -1.26
CA ILE A 420 -35.16 8.37 -2.30
C ILE A 420 -35.98 8.95 -3.44
N ALA A 421 -37.09 8.32 -3.83
CA ALA A 421 -38.00 8.83 -4.86
C ALA A 421 -38.68 10.14 -4.42
N GLU A 422 -39.06 10.22 -3.15
CA GLU A 422 -39.63 11.43 -2.55
C GLU A 422 -38.62 12.59 -2.60
N ASP A 423 -37.37 12.38 -2.13
CA ASP A 423 -36.32 13.43 -2.23
C ASP A 423 -36.04 13.81 -3.69
N GLU A 424 -35.98 12.84 -4.60
CA GLU A 424 -35.73 13.13 -6.02
C GLU A 424 -36.87 13.95 -6.64
N SER A 425 -38.13 13.67 -6.29
CA SER A 425 -39.29 14.40 -6.79
C SER A 425 -39.33 15.86 -6.30
N LEU A 426 -38.83 16.11 -5.09
CA LEU A 426 -38.84 17.43 -4.47
C LEU A 426 -37.59 18.26 -4.83
N ASN A 427 -36.43 17.62 -4.86
CA ASN A 427 -35.14 18.30 -4.90
C ASN A 427 -34.32 18.02 -6.17
N GLY A 428 -34.61 16.94 -6.91
CA GLY A 428 -33.84 16.56 -8.10
C GLY A 428 -32.35 16.27 -7.81
N SER A 429 -32.03 15.88 -6.57
CA SER A 429 -30.67 15.75 -6.06
C SER A 429 -29.83 14.76 -6.87
N LEU A 430 -30.40 13.60 -7.22
CA LEU A 430 -29.73 12.57 -8.01
C LEU A 430 -29.67 12.93 -9.49
N ALA A 431 -30.71 13.57 -10.06
CA ALA A 431 -30.66 14.09 -11.42
C ALA A 431 -29.54 15.13 -11.60
N TRP A 432 -29.38 16.03 -10.63
CA TRP A 432 -28.28 17.00 -10.63
C TRP A 432 -26.92 16.29 -10.58
N LEU A 433 -26.76 15.31 -9.68
CA LEU A 433 -25.52 14.56 -9.53
C LEU A 433 -25.20 13.68 -10.75
N ALA A 434 -26.22 13.15 -11.43
CA ALA A 434 -26.09 12.39 -12.67
C ALA A 434 -25.55 13.24 -13.84
N GLN A 435 -25.75 14.55 -13.80
CA GLN A 435 -25.26 15.48 -14.82
C GLN A 435 -23.91 16.11 -14.44
N ASN A 436 -23.76 16.52 -13.18
CA ASN A 436 -22.65 17.37 -12.73
C ASN A 436 -21.59 16.66 -11.87
N GLY A 437 -21.86 15.42 -11.44
CA GLY A 437 -20.98 14.66 -10.56
C GLY A 437 -19.69 14.17 -11.23
N THR A 438 -18.83 13.51 -10.44
CA THR A 438 -17.69 12.75 -10.95
C THR A 438 -18.18 11.61 -11.86
N THR A 439 -17.30 11.01 -12.67
CA THR A 439 -17.67 9.87 -13.53
C THR A 439 -18.29 8.72 -12.74
N ARG A 440 -17.78 8.42 -11.54
CA ARG A 440 -18.35 7.37 -10.67
C ARG A 440 -19.67 7.80 -10.05
N ALA A 441 -19.79 9.04 -9.58
CA ALA A 441 -21.03 9.57 -9.04
C ALA A 441 -22.14 9.57 -10.08
N ARG A 442 -21.86 10.07 -11.30
CA ARG A 442 -22.82 10.11 -12.42
C ARG A 442 -23.37 8.74 -12.76
N ARG A 443 -22.49 7.73 -12.91
CA ARG A 443 -22.88 6.36 -13.21
C ARG A 443 -23.81 5.78 -12.13
N LYS A 444 -23.50 6.01 -10.86
CA LYS A 444 -24.29 5.48 -9.75
C LYS A 444 -25.63 6.20 -9.58
N ALA A 445 -25.63 7.53 -9.66
CA ALA A 445 -26.86 8.33 -9.63
C ALA A 445 -27.81 7.92 -10.77
N ALA A 446 -27.30 7.82 -12.01
CA ALA A 446 -28.08 7.34 -13.15
C ALA A 446 -28.63 5.92 -12.95
N GLY A 447 -27.85 5.03 -12.33
CA GLY A 447 -28.30 3.68 -12.00
C GLY A 447 -29.44 3.64 -10.97
N ILE A 448 -29.42 4.53 -9.96
CA ILE A 448 -30.53 4.68 -9.00
C ILE A 448 -31.77 5.21 -9.73
N LEU A 449 -31.63 6.27 -10.54
CA LEU A 449 -32.73 6.86 -11.29
C LEU A 449 -33.40 5.87 -12.25
N ASP A 450 -32.62 5.05 -12.96
CA ASP A 450 -33.16 3.99 -13.82
C ASP A 450 -33.95 2.96 -12.99
N LYS A 451 -33.45 2.59 -11.82
CA LYS A 451 -34.15 1.67 -10.91
C LYS A 451 -35.46 2.27 -10.41
N LEU A 452 -35.48 3.56 -10.06
CA LEU A 452 -36.71 4.26 -9.67
C LEU A 452 -37.77 4.20 -10.76
N LYS A 453 -37.41 4.54 -12.01
CA LYS A 453 -38.33 4.48 -13.16
C LYS A 453 -38.93 3.09 -13.36
N ARG A 454 -38.09 2.04 -13.36
CA ARG A 454 -38.56 0.66 -13.52
C ARG A 454 -39.53 0.24 -12.41
N THR A 455 -39.27 0.67 -11.18
CA THR A 455 -40.10 0.31 -10.03
C THR A 455 -41.46 1.01 -10.08
N MET A 456 -41.49 2.30 -10.47
CA MET A 456 -42.74 3.05 -10.67
C MET A 456 -43.57 2.50 -11.84
N HIS A 457 -42.94 2.10 -12.93
CA HIS A 457 -43.64 1.46 -14.04
C HIS A 457 -44.22 0.09 -13.65
N ALA A 458 -43.52 -0.71 -12.83
CA ALA A 458 -44.03 -2.01 -12.37
C ALA A 458 -45.29 -1.90 -11.50
N THR A 459 -45.40 -0.87 -10.64
CA THR A 459 -46.61 -0.60 -9.84
C THR A 459 -47.82 -0.15 -10.67
N HIS A 460 -47.62 0.41 -11.86
CA HIS A 460 -48.71 0.84 -12.75
C HIS A 460 -49.33 -0.32 -13.57
N TYR A 461 -48.67 -1.49 -13.66
CA TYR A 461 -49.20 -2.67 -14.35
C TYR A 461 -49.82 -3.72 -13.41
N SER A 462 -49.84 -3.47 -12.11
CA SER A 462 -50.38 -4.38 -11.09
C SER A 462 -51.69 -3.91 -10.43
N CYS A 463 -52.42 -2.99 -11.07
CA CYS A 463 -53.76 -2.54 -10.66
C CYS A 463 -54.83 -3.05 -11.62
#